data_AF-A0A183HNT6-F1
#
_entry.id   AF-A0A183HNT6-F1
#
_cell.length_a   1.000
_cell.length_b   1.000
_cell.length_c   1.000
_cell.angle_alpha   90.00
_cell.angle_beta   90.00
_cell.angle_gamma   90.00
#
_symmetry.space_group_name_H-M   'P 1'
#
loop_
_entity.id
_entity.type
_entity.pdbx_description
1 polymer ?
#
loop_
_entity_poly.entity_id
_entity_poly.type
_entity_poly.pdbx_seq_one_letter_code
_entity_poly.pdbx_strand_id
1 'polypeptide(L)'
;LSFYLHFSEFFPFQILDFHEIKFKDYNVLGDDELREGIKKYSDWPTIPQVYLNGNFVGGCDILVEMHKKGEITDLFEKEGIKTRFSEAPGENQKKH
;
A
#
# COMPACT_ATOMS: atom_id res chain seq x y z
N LEU A 1 -2.38 5.33 6.00
CA LEU A 1 -1.72 4.84 4.77
C LEU A 1 -1.71 5.96 3.73
N SER A 2 -0.54 6.29 3.20
CA SER A 2 -0.37 7.34 2.18
C SER A 2 0.07 6.70 0.87
N PHE A 3 -0.70 6.91 -0.19
CA PHE A 3 -0.40 6.49 -1.55
C PHE A 3 0.05 7.72 -2.33
N TYR A 4 1.20 7.65 -2.98
CA TYR A 4 1.67 8.75 -3.84
C TYR A 4 1.46 8.37 -5.30
N LEU A 5 0.18 8.23 -5.70
CA LEU A 5 -0.28 8.34 -7.08
C LEU A 5 -1.80 8.42 -7.14
N HIS A 6 -2.33 9.46 -7.77
CA HIS A 6 -3.74 9.55 -8.13
C HIS A 6 -3.96 8.83 -9.46
N PHE A 7 -4.32 7.54 -9.40
CA PHE A 7 -4.92 6.83 -10.52
C PHE A 7 -5.94 5.85 -9.97
N SER A 8 -7.20 6.26 -9.96
CA SER A 8 -8.39 5.50 -9.56
C SER A 8 -8.67 4.25 -10.40
N GLU A 9 -7.78 3.90 -11.35
CA GLU A 9 -7.93 2.77 -12.27
C GLU A 9 -6.90 1.65 -12.05
N PHE A 10 -5.97 1.79 -11.09
CA PHE A 10 -4.93 0.80 -10.84
C PHE A 10 -5.31 -0.19 -9.71
N PHE A 11 -4.92 -1.45 -9.88
CA PHE A 11 -5.13 -2.58 -8.95
C PHE A 11 -4.86 -2.29 -7.45
N PRO A 12 -3.88 -1.48 -7.04
CA PRO A 12 -3.66 -1.15 -5.64
C PRO A 12 -4.87 -0.50 -4.97
N PHE A 13 -5.57 0.38 -5.68
CA PHE A 13 -6.78 1.03 -5.16
C PHE A 13 -7.84 -0.02 -4.78
N GLN A 14 -8.06 -0.99 -5.66
CA GLN A 14 -9.03 -2.07 -5.44
C GLN A 14 -8.66 -2.93 -4.23
N ILE A 15 -7.36 -3.18 -4.01
CA ILE A 15 -6.90 -3.94 -2.84
C ILE A 15 -7.20 -3.15 -1.57
N LEU A 16 -6.84 -1.88 -1.49
CA LEU A 16 -7.09 -1.07 -0.29
C LEU A 16 -8.59 -0.91 0.01
N ASP A 17 -9.38 -0.69 -1.04
CA ASP A 17 -10.84 -0.57 -0.95
C ASP A 17 -11.48 -1.89 -0.49
N PHE A 18 -11.01 -3.03 -1.03
CA PHE A 18 -11.44 -4.36 -0.59
C PHE A 18 -11.17 -4.61 0.90
N HIS A 19 -10.05 -4.10 1.41
CA HIS A 19 -9.69 -4.17 2.84
C HIS A 19 -10.34 -3.07 3.69
N GLU A 20 -11.16 -2.19 3.10
CA GLU A 20 -11.80 -1.03 3.73
C GLU A 20 -10.81 -0.10 4.46
N ILE A 21 -9.60 0.04 3.90
CA ILE A 21 -8.55 0.83 4.52
C ILE A 21 -8.68 2.28 4.12
N LYS A 22 -8.63 3.17 5.12
CA LYS A 22 -8.50 4.60 4.86
C LYS A 22 -7.09 4.91 4.39
N PHE A 23 -6.97 5.34 3.14
CA PHE A 23 -5.74 5.86 2.57
C PHE A 23 -5.91 7.30 2.09
N LYS A 24 -4.79 7.98 1.91
CA LYS A 24 -4.73 9.30 1.28
C LYS A 24 -3.87 9.20 0.04
N ASP A 25 -4.40 9.62 -1.09
CA ASP A 25 -3.64 9.74 -2.32
C ASP A 25 -3.01 11.14 -2.44
N TYR A 26 -1.82 11.19 -3.05
CA TYR A 26 -1.10 12.42 -3.36
C TYR A 26 -0.70 12.39 -4.83
N ASN A 27 -1.11 13.41 -5.58
CA ASN A 27 -0.72 13.54 -6.97
C ASN A 27 0.67 14.18 -7.09
N VAL A 28 1.63 13.39 -7.54
CA VAL A 28 3.01 13.83 -7.81
C VAL A 28 3.27 14.06 -9.30
N LEU A 29 2.30 13.82 -10.19
CA LEU A 29 2.48 14.01 -11.63
C LEU A 29 2.35 15.47 -12.07
N GLY A 30 1.70 16.30 -11.24
CA GLY A 30 1.57 17.73 -11.50
C GLY A 30 2.75 18.58 -11.02
N ASP A 31 3.73 17.98 -10.33
CA ASP A 31 4.86 18.67 -9.72
C ASP A 31 6.13 17.82 -9.84
N ASP A 32 7.03 18.24 -10.74
CA ASP A 32 8.28 17.54 -11.00
C ASP A 32 9.24 17.58 -9.79
N GLU A 33 9.20 18.62 -8.96
CA GLU A 33 10.03 18.72 -7.75
C GLU A 33 9.57 17.69 -6.72
N LEU A 34 8.26 17.58 -6.51
CA LEU A 34 7.67 16.57 -5.64
C LEU A 34 7.94 15.14 -6.15
N ARG A 35 7.86 14.95 -7.48
CA ARG A 35 8.16 13.67 -8.14
C ARG A 35 9.59 13.22 -7.94
N GLU A 36 10.56 14.11 -8.10
CA GLU A 36 11.97 13.79 -7.90
C GLU A 36 12.31 13.67 -6.41
N GLY A 37 11.67 14.48 -5.56
CA GLY A 37 11.80 14.42 -4.11
C GLY A 37 11.38 13.09 -3.53
N ILE A 38 10.20 12.57 -3.91
CA ILE A 38 9.69 11.30 -3.38
C ILE A 38 10.56 10.11 -3.82
N LYS A 39 11.04 10.10 -5.06
CA LYS A 39 11.97 9.06 -5.55
C LYS A 39 13.24 8.99 -4.71
N LYS A 40 13.87 10.14 -4.46
CA LYS A 40 15.07 10.25 -3.63
C LYS A 40 14.81 9.88 -2.17
N TYR A 41 13.63 10.24 -1.64
CA TYR A 41 13.25 9.91 -0.27
C TYR A 41 13.05 8.40 -0.07
N SER A 42 12.36 7.72 -0.99
CA SER A 42 12.19 6.25 -0.97
C SER A 42 13.42 5.46 -1.37
N ASP A 43 14.42 6.11 -1.98
CA ASP A 43 15.44 5.44 -2.80
C ASP A 43 14.83 4.48 -3.83
N TRP A 44 13.70 4.88 -4.44
CA TRP A 44 12.93 4.05 -5.36
C TRP A 44 12.60 4.81 -6.66
N PRO A 45 12.98 4.27 -7.84
CA PRO A 45 12.92 5.03 -9.09
C PRO A 45 11.51 5.13 -9.68
N THR A 46 10.58 4.24 -9.28
CA THR A 46 9.26 4.10 -9.92
C THR A 46 8.11 4.58 -9.03
N ILE A 47 7.00 4.88 -9.70
CA ILE A 47 5.73 5.34 -9.12
C ILE A 47 4.65 4.43 -9.72
N PRO A 48 3.60 4.02 -8.97
CA PRO A 48 3.18 4.46 -7.63
C PRO A 48 4.08 3.94 -6.51
N GLN A 49 4.15 4.71 -5.41
CA GLN A 49 4.81 4.33 -4.18
C GLN A 49 3.82 4.29 -3.01
N VAL A 50 3.98 3.28 -2.15
CA VAL A 50 3.11 3.00 -1.01
C VAL A 50 3.86 3.27 0.28
N TYR A 51 3.24 4.05 1.17
CA TYR A 51 3.80 4.39 2.48
C TYR A 51 2.82 4.09 3.60
N LEU A 52 3.26 3.32 4.59
CA LEU A 52 2.53 3.04 5.82
C LEU A 52 3.15 3.84 6.95
N ASN A 53 2.37 4.72 7.58
CA ASN A 53 2.83 5.56 8.70
C ASN A 53 4.14 6.34 8.43
N GLY A 54 4.42 6.67 7.16
CA GLY A 54 5.65 7.35 6.73
C GLY A 54 6.80 6.42 6.36
N ASN A 55 6.67 5.11 6.62
CA ASN A 55 7.61 4.09 6.18
C ASN A 55 7.30 3.65 4.76
N PHE A 56 8.32 3.61 3.90
CA PHE A 56 8.20 3.08 2.54
C PHE A 56 7.96 1.57 2.59
N VAL A 57 6.90 1.13 1.91
CA VAL A 57 6.52 -0.29 1.82
C VAL A 57 7.00 -0.88 0.51
N GLY A 58 6.80 -0.15 -0.59
CA GLY A 58 7.07 -0.65 -1.93
C GLY A 58 6.25 0.03 -3.02
N GLY A 59 6.34 -0.51 -4.23
CA GLY A 59 5.53 -0.11 -5.37
C GLY A 59 4.22 -0.91 -5.52
N CYS A 60 3.55 -0.71 -6.65
CA CYS A 60 2.33 -1.45 -7.03
C CYS A 60 2.53 -2.96 -6.98
N ASP A 61 3.61 -3.46 -7.59
CA ASP A 61 3.85 -4.90 -7.74
C ASP A 61 3.97 -5.60 -6.39
N ILE A 62 4.71 -5.00 -5.46
CA ILE A 62 4.92 -5.51 -4.10
C ILE A 62 3.59 -5.62 -3.35
N LEU A 63 2.74 -4.59 -3.44
CA LEU A 63 1.44 -4.61 -2.79
C LEU A 63 0.53 -5.72 -3.34
N VAL A 64 0.54 -5.92 -4.66
CA VAL A 64 -0.22 -6.98 -5.32
C VAL A 64 0.30 -8.36 -4.92
N GLU A 65 1.61 -8.55 -4.83
CA GLU A 65 2.21 -9.80 -4.36
C GLU A 65 1.86 -10.09 -2.90
N MET A 66 1.98 -9.09 -2.01
CA MET A 66 1.59 -9.23 -0.59
C MET A 66 0.11 -9.58 -0.45
N HIS A 67 -0.75 -9.01 -1.30
CA HIS A 67 -2.17 -9.36 -1.31
C HIS A 67 -2.40 -10.81 -1.73
N LYS A 68 -1.72 -11.28 -2.79
CA LYS A 68 -1.82 -12.68 -3.27
C LYS A 68 -1.33 -13.69 -2.23
N LYS A 69 -0.32 -13.33 -1.45
CA LYS A 69 0.23 -14.17 -0.36
C LYS A 69 -0.57 -14.07 0.95
N GLY A 70 -1.46 -13.09 1.07
CA GLY A 70 -2.16 -12.78 2.32
C GLY A 70 -1.34 -12.00 3.35
N GLU A 71 -0.04 -11.80 3.11
CA GLU A 71 0.89 -11.05 3.97
C GLU A 71 0.48 -9.58 4.16
N ILE A 72 -0.33 -9.03 3.25
CA ILE A 72 -0.78 -7.64 3.32
C ILE A 72 -1.63 -7.38 4.57
N THR A 73 -2.43 -8.35 5.02
CA THR A 73 -3.27 -8.21 6.22
C THR A 73 -2.40 -8.13 7.46
N ASP A 74 -1.38 -8.99 7.57
CA ASP A 74 -0.42 -8.99 8.67
C ASP A 74 0.36 -7.67 8.74
N LEU A 75 0.72 -7.13 7.57
CA LEU A 75 1.39 -5.83 7.48
C LEU A 75 0.52 -4.70 8.04
N PHE A 76 -0.79 -4.69 7.71
CA PHE A 76 -1.70 -3.68 8.23
C PHE A 76 -1.93 -3.83 9.73
N GLU A 77 -2.09 -5.06 10.23
CA GLU A 77 -2.24 -5.32 11.67
C GLU A 77 -0.99 -4.89 12.44
N LYS A 78 0.19 -5.21 11.93
CA LYS A 78 1.48 -4.80 12.51
C LYS A 78 1.61 -3.27 12.61
N GLU A 79 1.11 -2.56 11.61
CA GLU A 79 1.08 -1.09 11.57
C GLU A 79 -0.11 -0.48 12.33
N GLY A 80 -0.96 -1.31 12.97
CA GLY A 80 -2.12 -0.88 13.74
C GLY A 80 -3.26 -0.33 12.88
N ILE A 81 -3.31 -0.70 11.60
CA ILE A 81 -4.34 -0.27 10.66
C ILE A 81 -5.50 -1.26 10.71
N LYS A 82 -6.68 -0.76 11.10
CA LYS A 82 -7.91 -1.54 11.02
C LYS A 82 -8.26 -1.83 9.56
N THR A 83 -8.42 -3.11 9.27
CA THR A 83 -8.91 -3.63 7.99
C THR A 83 -10.27 -4.29 8.21
N ARG A 84 -11.01 -4.54 7.13
CA ARG A 84 -12.23 -5.36 7.16
C ARG A 84 -12.02 -6.74 7.80
N PHE A 85 -10.80 -7.27 7.77
CA PHE A 85 -10.46 -8.60 8.30
C PHE A 85 -9.85 -8.57 9.71
N SER A 86 -9.66 -7.39 10.30
CA SER A 86 -8.99 -7.22 11.62
C SER A 86 -9.77 -7.77 12.83
N GLU A 87 -10.93 -8.40 12.62
CA GLU A 87 -11.69 -9.13 13.65
C GLU A 87 -11.78 -10.64 13.39
N ALA A 88 -11.15 -11.16 12.32
CA ALA A 88 -11.06 -12.60 12.12
C ALA A 88 -9.88 -13.16 12.92
N PRO A 89 -10.08 -14.08 13.88
CA PRO A 89 -8.96 -14.78 14.50
C PRO A 89 -8.17 -15.47 13.40
N GLY A 90 -6.87 -15.15 13.32
CA GLY A 90 -5.95 -15.62 12.29
C GLY A 90 -6.22 -17.08 11.92
N GLU A 91 -6.84 -17.27 10.76
CA GLU A 91 -6.95 -18.60 10.19
C GLU A 91 -5.54 -18.90 9.66
N ASN A 92 -4.78 -19.60 10.51
CA ASN A 92 -3.55 -20.28 10.16
C ASN A 92 -3.63 -20.73 8.72
N GLN A 93 -2.78 -20.17 7.86
CA GLN A 93 -2.59 -20.71 6.51
C GLN A 93 -1.98 -22.11 6.65
N LYS A 94 -2.84 -23.11 6.88
CA LYS A 94 -2.60 -24.49 6.48
C LYS A 94 -2.69 -24.50 4.97
N LYS A 95 -1.60 -24.89 4.31
CA LYS A 95 -1.51 -25.61 3.01
C LYS A 95 -0.05 -25.61 2.60
N HIS A 96 0.58 -26.68 2.14
CA HIS A 96 0.39 -28.14 2.16
C HIS A 96 1.78 -28.68 1.78
#